data_AF-A0A836TEW3-F1
#
_entry.id   AF-A0A836TEW3-F1
#
_cell.length_a   1.000
_cell.length_b   1.000
_cell.length_c   1.000
_cell.angle_alpha   90.00
_cell.angle_beta   90.00
_cell.angle_gamma   90.00
#
_symmetry.space_group_name_H-M   'P 1'
#
loop_
_entity.id
_entity.type
_entity.pdbx_description
1 polymer ?
#
loop_
_entity_poly.entity_id
_entity_poly.type
_entity_poly.pdbx_seq_one_letter_code
_entity_poly.pdbx_strand_id
1 'polypeptide(L)'
;MKVVVVLVLTGLFVVLTRQRWLRIDLAFPWYFALLILGLVSMSEGFIAWIARQLDIVDPPLAIILIALFLILGLSTYLSTSVGEMRKRQIMVAR
;
A
#
# COMPACT_ATOMS: atom_id res chain seq x y z
N MET A 1 17.41 14.65 -1.36
CA MET A 1 16.45 14.93 -2.46
C MET A 1 15.55 13.74 -2.82
N LYS A 2 16.05 12.49 -2.82
CA LYS A 2 15.23 11.29 -3.13
C LYS A 2 14.08 11.05 -2.14
N VAL A 3 14.28 11.33 -0.86
CA VAL A 3 13.28 11.15 0.20
C VAL A 3 12.05 12.06 0.00
N VAL A 4 12.25 13.29 -0.48
CA VAL A 4 11.14 14.22 -0.78
C VAL A 4 10.30 13.70 -1.94
N VAL A 5 10.94 13.13 -2.97
CA VAL A 5 10.23 12.52 -4.11
C VAL A 5 9.42 11.31 -3.65
N VAL A 6 9.96 10.48 -2.76
CA VAL A 6 9.25 9.35 -2.18
C VAL A 6 8.06 9.82 -1.33
N LEU A 7 8.23 10.83 -0.48
CA LEU A 7 7.15 11.42 0.31
C LEU A 7 6.03 12.00 -0.58
N VAL A 8 6.39 12.68 -1.67
CA VAL A 8 5.42 13.21 -2.64
C VAL A 8 4.69 12.06 -3.35
N LEU A 9 5.41 11.02 -3.79
CA LEU A 9 4.81 9.82 -4.40
C LEU A 9 3.89 9.08 -3.43
N THR A 10 4.31 8.88 -2.17
CA THR A 10 3.48 8.27 -1.14
C THR A 10 2.25 9.13 -0.84
N GLY A 11 2.40 10.45 -0.77
CA GLY A 11 1.29 11.38 -0.61
C GLY A 11 0.30 11.32 -1.77
N LEU A 12 0.80 11.32 -3.01
CA LEU A 12 -0.02 11.12 -4.21
C LEU A 12 -0.73 9.77 -4.19
N PHE A 13 -0.04 8.72 -3.73
CA PHE A 13 -0.61 7.39 -3.57
C PHE A 13 -1.76 7.38 -2.58
N VAL A 14 -1.60 8.05 -1.43
CA VAL A 14 -2.65 8.23 -0.40
C VAL A 14 -3.83 9.03 -0.94
N VAL A 15 -3.58 10.09 -1.73
CA VAL A 15 -4.65 10.90 -2.34
C VAL A 15 -5.42 10.11 -3.40
N LEU A 16 -4.72 9.36 -4.25
CA LEU A 16 -5.31 8.49 -5.28
C LEU A 16 -6.15 7.37 -4.67
N THR A 17 -5.66 6.74 -3.60
CA THR A 17 -6.40 5.71 -2.86
C THR A 17 -7.63 6.29 -2.16
N ARG A 18 -7.55 7.52 -1.63
CA ARG A 18 -8.71 8.22 -1.03
C ARG A 18 -9.78 8.59 -2.06
N GLN A 19 -9.42 8.82 -3.32
CA GLN A 19 -10.36 9.20 -4.38
C GLN A 19 -11.21 8.04 -4.93
N ARG A 20 -11.06 6.78 -4.44
CA ARG A 20 -11.88 5.61 -4.86
C ARG A 20 -11.83 5.30 -6.37
N TRP A 21 -10.78 5.70 -7.07
CA TRP A 21 -10.59 5.37 -8.50
C TRP A 21 -10.09 3.94 -8.74
N LEU A 22 -9.79 3.19 -7.68
CA LEU A 22 -9.51 1.75 -7.77
C LEU A 22 -10.79 1.00 -8.11
N ARG A 23 -11.03 0.83 -9.41
CA ARG A 23 -11.96 -0.18 -9.95
C ARG A 23 -11.61 -1.54 -9.33
N ILE A 24 -12.64 -2.33 -9.03
CA ILE A 24 -12.53 -3.69 -8.44
C ILE A 24 -11.50 -4.55 -9.18
N ASP A 25 -11.35 -4.37 -10.49
CA ASP A 25 -10.38 -5.10 -11.31
C ASP A 25 -8.91 -4.85 -10.89
N LEU A 26 -8.60 -3.69 -10.31
CA LEU A 26 -7.26 -3.40 -9.78
C LEU A 26 -7.09 -3.79 -8.30
N ALA A 27 -8.17 -4.08 -7.57
CA ALA A 27 -8.09 -4.44 -6.16
C ALA A 27 -7.38 -5.80 -5.95
N PHE A 28 -7.59 -6.75 -6.86
CA PHE A 28 -6.97 -8.07 -6.78
C PHE A 28 -5.45 -8.03 -7.07
N PRO A 29 -4.96 -7.39 -8.15
CA PRO A 29 -3.54 -7.12 -8.33
C PRO A 29 -2.92 -6.34 -7.17
N TRP A 30 -3.65 -5.39 -6.59
CA TRP A 30 -3.18 -4.59 -5.46
C TRP A 30 -2.97 -5.42 -4.20
N TYR A 31 -3.93 -6.29 -3.86
CA TYR A 31 -3.79 -7.24 -2.76
C TYR A 31 -2.62 -8.20 -2.96
N PHE A 32 -2.46 -8.71 -4.19
CA PHE A 32 -1.37 -9.62 -4.53
C PHE A 32 0.01 -8.94 -4.40
N ALA A 33 0.12 -7.68 -4.84
CA ALA A 33 1.32 -6.87 -4.66
C ALA A 33 1.64 -6.66 -3.17
N LEU A 34 0.64 -6.38 -2.33
CA LEU A 34 0.83 -6.25 -0.88
C LEU A 34 1.29 -7.56 -0.23
N LEU A 35 0.75 -8.71 -0.66
CA LEU A 35 1.17 -10.03 -0.17
C LEU A 35 2.62 -10.33 -0.53
N ILE A 36 3.01 -10.12 -1.79
CA ILE A 36 4.39 -10.31 -2.24
C ILE A 36 5.31 -9.37 -1.48
N LEU A 37 4.93 -8.09 -1.35
CA LEU A 37 5.74 -7.10 -0.64
C LEU A 37 5.87 -7.44 0.85
N GLY A 38 4.82 -7.99 1.47
CA GLY A 38 4.86 -8.51 2.84
C GLY A 38 5.83 -9.68 3.00
N LEU A 39 5.78 -10.68 2.11
CA LEU A 39 6.71 -11.82 2.13
C LEU A 39 8.15 -11.38 1.89
N VAL A 40 8.36 -10.51 0.90
CA VAL A 40 9.69 -10.01 0.54
C VAL A 40 10.23 -9.09 1.64
N SER A 41 9.36 -8.38 2.38
CA SER A 41 9.76 -7.56 3.53
C SER A 41 10.30 -8.35 4.73
N MET A 42 10.08 -9.67 4.77
CA MET A 42 10.68 -10.53 5.80
C MET A 42 12.15 -10.86 5.53
N SER A 43 12.66 -10.56 4.33
CA SER A 43 14.07 -10.75 4.00
C SER A 43 14.92 -9.58 4.46
N GLU A 44 15.92 -9.84 5.30
CA GLU A 44 16.91 -8.83 5.71
C GLU A 44 17.61 -8.18 4.50
N GLY A 45 17.89 -8.97 3.45
CA GLY A 45 18.50 -8.48 2.22
C GLY A 45 17.63 -7.45 1.48
N PHE A 46 16.31 -7.64 1.49
CA PHE A 46 15.38 -6.68 0.90
C PHE A 46 15.26 -5.41 1.75
N ILE A 47 15.20 -5.54 3.07
CA ILE A 47 15.19 -4.39 3.99
C ILE A 47 16.46 -3.56 3.78
N ALA A 48 17.63 -4.19 3.73
CA ALA A 48 18.90 -3.51 3.49
C ALA A 48 19.02 -2.90 2.08
N TRP A 49 18.36 -3.49 1.09
CA TRP A 49 18.29 -2.94 -0.27
C TRP A 49 17.38 -1.72 -0.32
N ILE A 50 16.20 -1.77 0.31
CA ILE A 50 15.30 -0.62 0.45
C ILE A 50 15.95 0.49 1.25
N ALA A 51 16.59 0.18 2.38
CA ALA A 51 17.29 1.16 3.21
C ALA A 51 18.37 1.90 2.40
N ARG A 52 19.14 1.17 1.58
CA ARG A 52 20.12 1.77 0.66
C ARG A 52 19.49 2.62 -0.44
N GLN A 53 18.36 2.19 -1.01
CA GLN A 53 17.68 2.96 -2.06
C GLN A 53 17.01 4.24 -1.52
N LEU A 54 16.45 4.16 -0.32
CA LEU A 54 15.79 5.27 0.36
C LEU A 54 16.76 6.17 1.12
N ASP A 55 18.06 5.83 1.13
CA ASP A 55 19.11 6.54 1.86
C ASP A 55 18.80 6.65 3.37
N ILE A 56 18.22 5.58 3.91
CA ILE A 56 17.86 5.46 5.32
C ILE A 56 19.08 4.93 6.07
N VAL A 57 19.62 5.78 6.95
CA VAL A 57 20.80 5.49 7.77
C VAL A 57 20.52 4.38 8.79
N ASP A 58 19.27 4.28 9.28
CA ASP A 58 18.87 3.33 10.33
C ASP A 58 18.01 2.18 9.79
N PRO A 59 18.52 0.93 9.80
CA PRO A 59 17.77 -0.27 9.37
C PRO A 59 16.40 -0.46 10.05
N PRO A 60 16.22 -0.18 11.36
CA PRO A 60 14.90 -0.28 12.01
C PRO A 60 13.86 0.67 11.43
N LEU A 61 14.28 1.86 10.99
CA LEU A 61 13.38 2.87 10.43
C LEU A 61 12.79 2.41 9.09
N ALA A 62 13.57 1.67 8.29
CA ALA A 62 13.10 1.09 7.03
C ALA A 62 12.00 0.05 7.27
N ILE A 63 12.12 -0.77 8.31
CA ILE A 63 11.10 -1.77 8.68
C ILE A 63 9.78 -1.07 9.04
N ILE A 64 9.85 -0.01 9.85
CA ILE A 64 8.68 0.77 10.26
C ILE A 64 7.97 1.38 9.05
N LEU A 65 8.72 1.94 8.10
CA LEU A 65 8.17 2.51 6.87
C LEU A 65 7.49 1.46 5.99
N ILE A 66 8.09 0.29 5.84
CA ILE A 66 7.50 -0.83 5.09
C ILE A 66 6.22 -1.31 5.77
N ALA A 67 6.23 -1.44 7.11
CA ALA A 67 5.05 -1.82 7.88
C ALA A 67 3.91 -0.79 7.73
N LEU A 68 4.21 0.51 7.82
CA LEU A 68 3.25 1.59 7.58
C LEU A 68 2.64 1.51 6.18
N PHE A 69 3.48 1.28 5.16
CA PHE A 69 3.01 1.14 3.79
C PHE A 69 2.07 -0.06 3.62
N LEU A 70 2.41 -1.22 4.21
CA LEU A 70 1.57 -2.42 4.19
C LEU A 70 0.23 -2.18 4.88
N ILE A 71 0.23 -1.57 6.07
CA ILE A 71 -0.99 -1.26 6.83
C ILE A 71 -1.90 -0.31 6.04
N LEU A 72 -1.34 0.78 5.48
CA LEU A 72 -2.10 1.74 4.69
C LEU A 72 -2.67 1.10 3.42
N GLY A 73 -1.87 0.26 2.73
CA GLY A 73 -2.30 -0.48 1.56
C GLY A 73 -3.46 -1.44 1.87
N LEU A 74 -3.34 -2.20 2.97
CA LEU A 74 -4.36 -3.15 3.40
C LEU A 74 -5.64 -2.45 3.85
N SER A 75 -5.52 -1.38 4.66
CA SER A 75 -6.64 -0.55 5.11
C SER A 75 -7.41 0.03 3.92
N THR A 76 -6.68 0.51 2.90
CA THR A 76 -7.29 0.99 1.66
C THR A 76 -8.07 -0.12 0.98
N TYR A 77 -7.44 -1.29 0.76
CA TYR A 77 -8.08 -2.44 0.10
C TYR A 77 -9.38 -2.86 0.81
N LEU A 78 -9.35 -2.95 2.14
CA LEU A 78 -10.52 -3.25 2.96
C LEU A 78 -11.61 -2.20 2.78
N SER A 79 -11.24 -0.91 2.78
CA SER A 79 -12.18 0.20 2.60
C SER A 79 -12.85 0.18 1.23
N THR A 80 -12.12 -0.09 0.15
CA THR A 80 -12.69 -0.23 -1.20
C THR A 80 -13.56 -1.47 -1.32
N SER A 81 -13.12 -2.61 -0.81
CA SER A 81 -13.87 -3.88 -0.88
C SER A 81 -15.22 -3.76 -0.17
N VAL A 82 -15.25 -3.23 1.06
CA VAL A 82 -16.50 -3.02 1.81
C VAL A 82 -17.42 -2.02 1.10
N GLY A 83 -16.86 -0.94 0.54
CA GLY A 83 -17.62 0.06 -0.21
C GLY A 83 -18.35 -0.53 -1.42
N GLU A 84 -17.69 -1.42 -2.16
CA GLU A 84 -18.24 -2.06 -3.35
C GLU A 84 -19.21 -3.20 -3.02
N MET A 85 -18.94 -3.99 -1.96
CA MET A 85 -19.91 -4.98 -1.47
C MET A 85 -21.22 -4.32 -1.04
N ARG A 86 -21.14 -3.17 -0.36
CA ARG A 86 -22.32 -2.40 0.05
C ARG A 86 -23.11 -1.87 -1.15
N LYS A 87 -22.43 -1.40 -2.20
CA LYS A 87 -23.10 -0.99 -3.45
C LYS A 87 -23.81 -2.15 -4.14
N ARG A 88 -23.18 -3.33 -4.20
CA ARG A 88 -23.79 -4.54 -4.78
C ARG A 88 -24.99 -5.00 -3.97
N GLN A 89 -24.92 -4.97 -2.64
CA GLN A 89 -26.05 -5.30 -1.77
C GLN A 89 -27.24 -4.36 -1.98
N ILE A 90 -27.00 -3.06 -2.11
CA ILE A 90 -28.06 -2.07 -2.39
C ILE A 90 -28.70 -2.30 -3.76
N MET A 91 -27.93 -2.73 -4.77
CA MET A 91 -28.43 -3.02 -6.11
C MET A 91 -29.29 -4.28 -6.18
N VAL A 92 -28.96 -5.32 -5.39
CA VAL A 92 -29.73 -6.58 -5.34
C VAL A 92 -30.98 -6.44 -4.46
N ALA A 93 -30.93 -5.58 -3.43
CA ALA A 93 -32.07 -5.33 -2.54
C ALA A 93 -33.13 -4.39 -3.14
N ARG A 94 -32.89 -3.83 -4.33
CA ARG A 94 -33.81 -2.95 -5.06
C ARG A 94 -34.42 -3.67 -6.25
#